data_AF-A0A970TD59-F1
#
_entry.id   AF-A0A970TD59-F1
#
_cell.length_a   1.000
_cell.length_b   1.000
_cell.length_c   1.000
_cell.angle_alpha   90.00
_cell.angle_beta   90.00
_cell.angle_gamma   90.00
#
_symmetry.space_group_name_H-M   'P 1'
#
loop_
_entity.id
_entity.type
_entity.pdbx_description
1 polymer ?
#
loop_
_entity_poly.entity_id
_entity_poly.type
_entity_poly.pdbx_seq_one_letter_code
_entity_poly.pdbx_strand_id
1 'polypeptide(L)'
;MLFLALLALPASAELQITITADPPLPVANLMENAEFEAGDERAPEGWGASTSVPGAGSFARLTEGGRSGAFMRVESFTSTTNAYLSRTAHVKPQTLYRAGSWVRLRGGAMVMWLHAWVDGKRFDERAYLRSLGLNPLVPEFVRLEWTQSPDPDSWQWVEHEFSTWPNQGNINMHLGAYFDRSSMDIDGAFLGLARTTLTISVTRGGIARVRVLNDAGDELWNSGELAGGTTVVRHELPDLPTDARYRVIATQPDRTEVAAWYPEEQ
;
A
#
# COMPACT_ATOMS: atom_id res chain seq x y z
N MET A 1 24.56 -56.28 34.07
CA MET A 1 24.44 -55.57 32.78
C MET A 1 23.08 -54.90 32.77
N LEU A 2 23.06 -53.57 32.95
CA LEU A 2 21.85 -52.75 33.02
C LEU A 2 21.59 -52.20 31.62
N PHE A 3 20.49 -52.60 30.97
CA PHE A 3 20.08 -52.06 29.68
C PHE A 3 19.38 -50.71 29.91
N LEU A 4 20.03 -49.62 29.48
CA LEU A 4 19.43 -48.30 29.39
C LEU A 4 18.48 -48.28 28.19
N ALA A 5 17.18 -48.21 28.42
CA ALA A 5 16.21 -47.93 27.38
C ALA A 5 16.26 -46.42 27.06
N LEU A 6 16.90 -46.06 25.94
CA LEU A 6 16.80 -44.72 25.37
C LEU A 6 15.36 -44.55 24.86
N LEU A 7 14.53 -43.82 25.62
CA LEU A 7 13.24 -43.33 25.13
C LEU A 7 13.50 -42.28 24.06
N ALA A 8 13.39 -42.68 22.79
CA ALA A 8 13.30 -41.74 21.68
C ALA A 8 11.97 -40.98 21.86
N LEU A 9 12.06 -39.73 22.29
CA LEU A 9 10.94 -38.79 22.24
C LEU A 9 10.50 -38.69 20.77
N PRO A 10 9.19 -38.77 20.47
CA PRO A 10 8.71 -38.57 19.12
C PRO A 10 9.13 -37.17 18.67
N ALA A 11 9.83 -37.07 17.55
CA ALA A 11 10.09 -35.80 16.90
C ALA A 11 8.74 -35.11 16.71
N SER A 12 8.54 -33.97 17.39
CA SER A 12 7.34 -33.15 17.21
C SER A 12 7.25 -32.82 15.72
N ALA A 13 6.18 -33.23 15.06
CA ALA A 13 5.99 -32.92 13.65
C ALA A 13 5.97 -31.39 13.50
N GLU A 14 6.82 -30.87 12.62
CA GLU A 14 6.93 -29.45 12.34
C GLU A 14 5.59 -28.92 11.80
N LEU A 15 5.16 -27.74 12.29
CA LEU A 15 3.96 -27.09 11.80
C LEU A 15 4.13 -26.72 10.32
N GLN A 16 3.09 -26.96 9.53
CA GLN A 16 3.02 -26.53 8.14
C GLN A 16 1.94 -25.45 8.01
N ILE A 17 2.35 -24.26 7.57
CA ILE A 17 1.45 -23.15 7.26
C ILE A 17 1.28 -23.08 5.74
N THR A 18 0.03 -23.00 5.28
CA THR A 18 -0.32 -22.74 3.89
C THR A 18 -1.26 -21.56 3.84
N ILE A 19 -0.95 -20.59 2.98
CA ILE A 19 -1.69 -19.35 2.80
C ILE A 19 -2.03 -19.24 1.32
N THR A 20 -3.29 -19.00 1.02
CA THR A 20 -3.76 -18.68 -0.34
C THR A 20 -4.64 -17.44 -0.29
N ALA A 21 -4.78 -16.76 -1.41
CA ALA A 21 -5.61 -15.57 -1.53
C ALA A 21 -6.46 -15.62 -2.79
N ASP A 22 -7.66 -15.04 -2.74
CA ASP A 22 -8.52 -14.83 -3.91
C ASP A 22 -9.04 -13.39 -3.95
N PRO A 23 -8.60 -12.56 -4.92
CA PRO A 23 -7.57 -12.85 -5.92
C PRO A 23 -6.19 -13.14 -5.29
N PRO A 24 -5.30 -13.90 -5.95
CA PRO A 24 -3.94 -14.15 -5.49
C PRO A 24 -3.14 -12.85 -5.29
N LEU A 25 -2.28 -12.83 -4.27
CA LEU A 25 -1.37 -11.70 -4.02
C LEU A 25 0.06 -12.01 -4.51
N PRO A 26 0.81 -11.00 -4.98
CA PRO A 26 0.35 -9.63 -5.22
C PRO A 26 -0.61 -9.57 -6.42
N VAL A 27 -1.62 -8.68 -6.34
CA VAL A 27 -2.46 -8.40 -7.51
C VAL A 27 -1.67 -7.60 -8.55
N ALA A 28 -2.06 -7.70 -9.82
CA ALA A 28 -1.44 -6.90 -10.87
C ALA A 28 -1.63 -5.40 -10.59
N ASN A 29 -0.52 -4.66 -10.53
CA ASN A 29 -0.53 -3.20 -10.51
C ASN A 29 -0.74 -2.70 -11.95
N LEU A 30 -1.81 -1.93 -12.16
CA LEU A 30 -2.20 -1.37 -13.46
C LEU A 30 -1.43 -0.09 -13.81
N MET A 31 -0.63 0.44 -12.87
CA MET A 31 0.24 1.58 -13.09
C MET A 31 1.62 1.11 -13.57
N GLU A 32 1.85 1.09 -14.88
CA GLU A 32 3.19 0.76 -15.39
C GLU A 32 4.20 1.85 -15.04
N ASN A 33 5.45 1.45 -14.81
CA ASN A 33 6.52 2.33 -14.33
C ASN A 33 6.09 3.10 -13.06
N ALA A 34 5.41 2.40 -12.14
CA ALA A 34 4.88 2.91 -10.88
C ALA A 34 5.95 3.51 -9.95
N GLU A 35 7.14 2.95 -10.00
CA GLU A 35 8.33 3.31 -9.22
C GLU A 35 9.22 4.33 -9.94
N PHE A 36 8.79 4.77 -11.14
CA PHE A 36 9.46 5.81 -11.91
C PHE A 36 10.92 5.50 -12.27
N GLU A 37 11.30 4.22 -12.36
CA GLU A 37 12.67 3.79 -12.63
C GLU A 37 13.14 4.09 -14.07
N ALA A 38 12.21 4.25 -15.02
CA ALA A 38 12.50 4.68 -16.39
C ALA A 38 11.94 6.09 -16.67
N GLY A 39 12.60 6.84 -17.56
CA GLY A 39 12.16 8.17 -17.99
C GLY A 39 13.30 9.18 -18.14
N ASP A 40 12.94 10.43 -18.38
CA ASP A 40 13.88 11.55 -18.44
C ASP A 40 13.85 12.38 -17.16
N GLU A 41 14.64 13.46 -17.10
CA GLU A 41 14.74 14.33 -15.93
C GLU A 41 13.42 15.02 -15.54
N ARG A 42 12.44 15.11 -16.45
CA ARG A 42 11.19 15.86 -16.25
C ARG A 42 9.98 14.95 -16.05
N ALA A 43 10.01 13.74 -16.57
CA ALA A 43 8.89 12.81 -16.44
C ALA A 43 9.34 11.34 -16.50
N PRO A 44 8.69 10.46 -15.73
CA PRO A 44 8.83 9.02 -15.90
C PRO A 44 8.28 8.58 -17.26
N GLU A 45 8.85 7.53 -17.85
CA GLU A 45 8.38 6.97 -19.11
C GLU A 45 6.90 6.55 -19.00
N GLY A 46 6.08 7.00 -19.96
CA GLY A 46 4.64 6.74 -20.02
C GLY A 46 3.79 7.57 -19.04
N TRP A 47 4.39 8.47 -18.27
CA TRP A 47 3.70 9.42 -17.41
C TRP A 47 3.74 10.83 -18.00
N GLY A 48 2.62 11.54 -17.91
CA GLY A 48 2.53 12.95 -18.26
C GLY A 48 2.83 13.84 -17.06
N ALA A 49 3.67 14.86 -17.22
CA ALA A 49 3.92 15.89 -16.22
C ALA A 49 3.40 17.24 -16.71
N SER A 50 2.46 17.86 -16.00
CA SER A 50 1.80 19.07 -16.48
C SER A 50 1.32 20.01 -15.38
N THR A 51 1.26 21.30 -15.72
CA THR A 51 0.67 22.36 -14.91
C THR A 51 -0.49 23.00 -15.65
N SER A 52 -1.47 23.54 -14.92
CA SER A 52 -2.58 24.29 -15.53
C SER A 52 -2.16 25.60 -16.19
N VAL A 53 -1.01 26.15 -15.78
CA VAL A 53 -0.43 27.39 -16.32
C VAL A 53 1.06 27.18 -16.51
N PRO A 54 1.63 27.51 -17.69
CA PRO A 54 3.07 27.37 -17.93
C PRO A 54 3.92 28.07 -16.86
N GLY A 55 4.91 27.35 -16.31
CA GLY A 55 5.82 27.88 -15.30
C GLY A 55 5.25 27.95 -13.87
N ALA A 56 4.03 27.45 -13.64
CA ALA A 56 3.43 27.46 -12.31
C ALA A 56 3.93 26.34 -11.37
N GLY A 57 4.84 25.50 -11.85
CA GLY A 57 5.40 24.38 -11.12
C GLY A 57 6.60 23.76 -11.82
N SER A 58 7.24 22.81 -11.15
CA SER A 58 8.39 22.06 -11.64
C SER A 58 8.19 20.56 -11.42
N PHE A 59 8.86 19.77 -12.26
CA PHE A 59 8.95 18.33 -12.16
C PHE A 59 10.40 17.93 -12.30
N ALA A 60 10.87 17.10 -11.38
CA ALA A 60 12.21 16.55 -11.43
C ALA A 60 12.16 15.07 -11.06
N ARG A 61 12.65 14.22 -11.97
CA ARG A 61 12.90 12.82 -11.69
C ARG A 61 14.27 12.68 -11.04
N LEU A 62 14.28 12.15 -9.83
CA LEU A 62 15.50 11.88 -9.06
C LEU A 62 15.68 10.37 -9.02
N THR A 63 16.89 9.87 -9.27
CA THR A 63 17.18 8.43 -9.42
C THR A 63 17.61 7.75 -8.13
N GLU A 64 17.76 8.50 -7.05
CA GLU A 64 18.22 8.00 -5.75
C GLU A 64 17.44 8.68 -4.62
N GLY A 65 17.21 7.96 -3.53
CA GLY A 65 16.50 8.47 -2.35
C GLY A 65 14.98 8.28 -2.39
N GLY A 66 14.48 7.56 -3.40
CA GLY A 66 13.14 6.99 -3.46
C GLY A 66 12.99 5.78 -2.54
N ARG A 67 11.78 5.22 -2.48
CA ARG A 67 11.49 3.98 -1.76
C ARG A 67 12.00 2.77 -2.55
N SER A 68 11.86 2.78 -3.88
CA SER A 68 12.40 1.76 -4.80
C SER A 68 13.75 2.14 -5.40
N GLY A 69 14.09 3.42 -5.38
CA GLY A 69 15.29 3.97 -6.00
C GLY A 69 15.00 5.37 -6.51
N ALA A 70 14.29 5.45 -7.63
CA ALA A 70 13.85 6.70 -8.23
C ALA A 70 12.60 7.27 -7.54
N PHE A 71 12.33 8.55 -7.73
CA PHE A 71 11.07 9.20 -7.37
C PHE A 71 10.86 10.48 -8.18
N MET A 72 9.64 11.00 -8.14
CA MET A 72 9.32 12.30 -8.74
C MET A 72 9.17 13.39 -7.70
N ARG A 73 9.95 14.46 -7.82
CA ARG A 73 9.72 15.72 -7.13
C ARG A 73 8.76 16.58 -7.93
N VAL A 74 7.68 17.01 -7.28
CA VAL A 74 6.64 17.87 -7.85
C VAL A 74 6.51 19.12 -7.01
N GLU A 75 6.60 20.28 -7.65
CA GLU A 75 6.41 21.57 -6.99
C GLU A 75 5.35 22.40 -7.69
N SER A 76 4.51 23.06 -6.91
CA SER A 76 3.63 24.13 -7.36
C SER A 76 4.03 25.42 -6.67
N PHE A 77 4.29 26.45 -7.47
CA PHE A 77 4.82 27.72 -6.98
C PHE A 77 3.73 28.72 -6.57
N THR A 78 2.48 28.46 -6.95
CA THR A 78 1.35 29.35 -6.65
C THR A 78 0.21 28.61 -5.96
N SER A 79 -0.61 29.33 -5.21
CA SER A 79 -1.79 28.80 -4.54
C SER A 79 -3.03 28.69 -5.43
N THR A 80 -2.93 29.05 -6.71
CA THR A 80 -4.06 29.08 -7.65
C THR A 80 -3.89 28.12 -8.83
N THR A 81 -2.82 27.31 -8.81
CA THR A 81 -2.45 26.41 -9.91
C THR A 81 -2.31 24.97 -9.43
N ASN A 82 -2.18 24.06 -10.38
CA ASN A 82 -1.86 22.67 -10.12
C ASN A 82 -0.56 22.24 -10.79
N ALA A 83 -0.01 21.14 -10.31
CA ALA A 83 1.11 20.44 -10.92
C ALA A 83 0.86 18.94 -10.72
N TYR A 84 0.69 18.19 -11.81
CA TYR A 84 0.34 16.78 -11.76
C TYR A 84 1.30 15.92 -12.57
N LEU A 85 1.66 14.78 -11.99
CA LEU A 85 1.96 13.57 -12.73
C LEU A 85 0.64 12.90 -13.08
N SER A 86 0.54 12.36 -14.27
CA SER A 86 -0.69 11.75 -14.77
C SER A 86 -0.41 10.52 -15.59
N ARG A 87 -1.26 9.51 -15.43
CA ARG A 87 -1.24 8.32 -16.26
C ARG A 87 -2.63 7.70 -16.33
N THR A 88 -2.99 7.20 -17.51
CA THR A 88 -4.21 6.44 -17.74
C THR A 88 -3.95 4.95 -17.54
N ALA A 89 -4.90 4.26 -16.91
CA ALA A 89 -4.90 2.82 -16.77
C ALA A 89 -6.22 2.21 -17.25
N HIS A 90 -6.16 0.98 -17.78
CA HIS A 90 -7.34 0.23 -18.17
C HIS A 90 -7.94 -0.49 -16.97
N VAL A 91 -9.26 -0.36 -16.79
CA VAL A 91 -10.00 -0.96 -15.67
C VAL A 91 -11.19 -1.73 -16.19
N LYS A 92 -11.66 -2.68 -15.39
CA LYS A 92 -12.91 -3.39 -15.65
C LYS A 92 -14.10 -2.58 -15.13
N PRO A 93 -15.25 -2.56 -15.83
CA PRO A 93 -16.48 -1.99 -15.30
C PRO A 93 -16.92 -2.70 -14.02
N GLN A 94 -17.68 -2.00 -13.17
CA GLN A 94 -18.33 -2.55 -11.98
C GLN A 94 -17.39 -3.37 -11.08
N THR A 95 -16.16 -2.88 -10.91
CA THR A 95 -15.11 -3.57 -10.16
C THR A 95 -14.59 -2.64 -9.07
N LEU A 96 -14.38 -3.18 -7.87
CA LEU A 96 -13.82 -2.45 -6.74
C LEU A 96 -12.29 -2.41 -6.86
N TYR A 97 -11.75 -1.21 -6.95
CA TYR A 97 -10.33 -0.92 -7.07
C TYR A 97 -9.83 -0.12 -5.86
N ARG A 98 -8.53 -0.25 -5.63
CA ARG A 98 -7.77 0.55 -4.68
C ARG A 98 -6.63 1.22 -5.42
N ALA A 99 -6.49 2.51 -5.19
CA ALA A 99 -5.41 3.32 -5.70
C ALA A 99 -4.54 3.80 -4.54
N GLY A 100 -3.24 3.97 -4.78
CA GLY A 100 -2.35 4.49 -3.77
C GLY A 100 -1.04 5.04 -4.32
N SER A 101 -0.30 5.79 -3.51
CA SER A 101 1.07 6.20 -3.80
C SER A 101 1.77 6.62 -2.51
N TRP A 102 3.08 6.41 -2.46
CA TRP A 102 3.93 6.92 -1.40
C TRP A 102 4.26 8.40 -1.66
N VAL A 103 4.09 9.23 -0.63
CA VAL A 103 4.29 10.68 -0.71
C VAL A 103 5.11 11.17 0.47
N ARG A 104 6.17 11.94 0.20
CA ARG A 104 6.77 12.85 1.20
C ARG A 104 6.26 14.25 0.95
N LEU A 105 5.40 14.77 1.83
CA LEU A 105 4.80 16.09 1.67
C LEU A 105 5.53 17.12 2.54
N ARG A 106 6.37 17.96 1.92
CA ARG A 106 7.10 19.04 2.62
C ARG A 106 6.19 20.21 3.01
N GLY A 107 5.11 20.41 2.26
CA GLY A 107 4.09 21.40 2.59
C GLY A 107 3.08 21.59 1.45
N GLY A 108 1.96 22.23 1.78
CA GLY A 108 0.86 22.49 0.85
C GLY A 108 -0.16 21.36 0.83
N ALA A 109 -0.80 21.16 -0.32
CA ALA A 109 -1.86 20.18 -0.51
C ALA A 109 -1.57 19.24 -1.70
N MET A 110 -1.44 17.96 -1.40
CA MET A 110 -1.42 16.88 -2.37
C MET A 110 -2.85 16.39 -2.64
N VAL A 111 -3.11 16.02 -3.89
CA VAL A 111 -4.29 15.27 -4.31
C VAL A 111 -3.86 14.02 -5.10
N MET A 112 -4.53 12.92 -4.81
CA MET A 112 -4.74 11.84 -5.76
C MET A 112 -6.11 12.06 -6.38
N TRP A 113 -6.15 12.35 -7.68
CA TRP A 113 -7.39 12.60 -8.41
C TRP A 113 -7.57 11.53 -9.48
N LEU A 114 -8.62 10.73 -9.30
CA LEU A 114 -9.01 9.64 -10.18
C LEU A 114 -10.22 10.11 -10.98
N HIS A 115 -10.09 10.18 -12.30
CA HIS A 115 -11.19 10.66 -13.14
C HIS A 115 -11.30 9.97 -14.50
N ALA A 116 -12.52 9.92 -15.00
CA ALA A 116 -12.83 9.45 -16.33
C ALA A 116 -14.11 10.13 -16.86
N TRP A 117 -14.31 10.06 -18.16
CA TRP A 117 -15.61 10.35 -18.78
C TRP A 117 -16.27 9.04 -19.19
N VAL A 118 -17.46 8.77 -18.65
CA VAL A 118 -18.22 7.54 -18.87
C VAL A 118 -19.64 7.93 -19.26
N ASP A 119 -20.08 7.52 -20.44
CA ASP A 119 -21.43 7.80 -20.96
C ASP A 119 -21.83 9.30 -20.84
N GLY A 120 -20.90 10.20 -21.13
CA GLY A 120 -21.09 11.65 -21.07
C GLY A 120 -21.09 12.26 -19.66
N LYS A 121 -20.82 11.47 -18.62
CA LYS A 121 -20.71 11.92 -17.23
C LYS A 121 -19.28 11.81 -16.72
N ARG A 122 -18.91 12.68 -15.80
CA ARG A 122 -17.59 12.68 -15.16
C ARG A 122 -17.61 11.77 -13.93
N PHE A 123 -16.81 10.71 -13.98
CA PHE A 123 -16.36 9.99 -12.80
C PHE A 123 -15.26 10.81 -12.11
N ASP A 124 -15.37 11.05 -10.81
CA ASP A 124 -14.44 11.88 -10.05
C ASP A 124 -14.35 11.37 -8.61
N GLU A 125 -13.17 10.86 -8.25
CA GLU A 125 -12.83 10.36 -6.93
C GLU A 125 -11.51 11.00 -6.49
N ARG A 126 -11.38 11.34 -5.20
CA ARG A 126 -10.22 12.09 -4.69
C ARG A 126 -9.82 11.69 -3.29
N ALA A 127 -8.51 11.58 -3.08
CA ALA A 127 -7.88 11.58 -1.77
C ALA A 127 -6.94 12.78 -1.63
N TYR A 128 -6.82 13.30 -0.42
CA TYR A 128 -6.04 14.50 -0.12
C TYR A 128 -5.08 14.25 1.04
N LEU A 129 -3.87 14.81 0.94
CA LEU A 129 -2.93 14.93 2.04
C LEU A 129 -2.50 16.40 2.16
N ARG A 130 -2.53 16.96 3.37
CA ARG A 130 -2.21 18.38 3.60
C ARG A 130 -1.13 18.52 4.66
N SER A 131 -0.26 19.51 4.47
CA SER A 131 0.79 19.86 5.41
C SER A 131 0.90 21.37 5.53
N LEU A 132 1.09 21.84 6.76
CA LEU A 132 1.32 23.23 7.09
C LEU A 132 2.78 23.67 6.88
N GLY A 133 3.70 22.76 6.53
CA GLY A 133 5.14 23.02 6.47
C GLY A 133 5.60 24.14 5.51
N LEU A 134 4.74 24.54 4.56
CA LEU A 134 4.98 25.67 3.64
C LEU A 134 3.97 26.81 3.80
N ASN A 135 3.14 26.78 4.84
CA ASN A 135 2.10 27.79 5.05
C ASN A 135 2.72 29.06 5.68
N PRO A 136 2.73 30.21 4.98
CA PRO A 136 3.34 31.44 5.48
C PRO A 136 2.57 32.07 6.66
N LEU A 137 1.37 31.59 6.96
CA LEU A 137 0.56 32.05 8.09
C LEU A 137 0.80 31.25 9.38
N VAL A 138 1.58 30.18 9.31
CA VAL A 138 1.92 29.37 10.49
C VAL A 138 3.21 29.92 11.09
N PRO A 139 3.17 30.45 12.33
CA PRO A 139 4.36 31.01 12.96
C PRO A 139 5.45 29.95 13.17
N GLU A 140 6.73 30.34 13.04
CA GLU A 140 7.88 29.44 13.16
C GLU A 140 7.98 28.71 14.52
N PHE A 141 7.37 29.25 15.57
CA PHE A 141 7.32 28.60 16.89
C PHE A 141 6.30 27.47 16.99
N VAL A 142 5.39 27.34 16.01
CA VAL A 142 4.48 26.20 15.91
C VAL A 142 5.26 25.04 15.33
N ARG A 143 5.61 24.07 16.18
CA ARG A 143 6.31 22.88 15.75
C ARG A 143 5.39 22.02 14.89
N LEU A 144 5.89 21.45 13.80
CA LEU A 144 5.06 20.72 12.83
C LEU A 144 4.39 19.49 13.47
N GLU A 145 5.07 18.85 14.43
CA GLU A 145 4.55 17.73 15.22
C GLU A 145 3.39 18.12 16.15
N TRP A 146 3.16 19.42 16.40
CA TRP A 146 1.97 19.91 17.11
C TRP A 146 0.77 20.06 16.19
N THR A 147 0.94 19.79 14.90
CA THR A 147 -0.10 19.86 13.87
C THR A 147 -0.48 18.45 13.41
N GLN A 148 -1.48 18.36 12.54
CA GLN A 148 -1.82 17.11 11.84
C GLN A 148 -1.03 16.94 10.53
N SER A 149 0.03 17.72 10.33
CA SER A 149 0.85 17.62 9.13
C SER A 149 1.69 16.34 9.19
N PRO A 150 1.87 15.65 8.05
CA PRO A 150 2.83 14.56 7.96
C PRO A 150 4.26 15.08 8.21
N ASP A 151 5.12 14.17 8.69
CA ASP A 151 6.56 14.40 8.73
C ASP A 151 7.09 14.59 7.29
N PRO A 152 7.76 15.72 6.99
CA PRO A 152 8.22 16.05 5.64
C PRO A 152 9.33 15.12 5.12
N ASP A 153 10.02 14.40 6.01
CA ASP A 153 11.09 13.47 5.67
C ASP A 153 10.58 12.01 5.57
N SER A 154 9.34 11.75 5.99
CA SER A 154 8.73 10.43 6.04
C SER A 154 7.84 10.15 4.84
N TRP A 155 8.01 8.99 4.22
CA TRP A 155 7.08 8.50 3.19
C TRP A 155 5.75 8.10 3.81
N GLN A 156 4.66 8.65 3.31
CA GLN A 156 3.30 8.37 3.74
C GLN A 156 2.54 7.69 2.61
N TRP A 157 1.84 6.60 2.92
CA TRP A 157 0.93 5.97 1.96
C TRP A 157 -0.37 6.76 1.89
N VAL A 158 -0.67 7.31 0.72
CA VAL A 158 -1.95 7.96 0.43
C VAL A 158 -2.75 7.00 -0.43
N GLU A 159 -3.97 6.69 -0.02
CA GLU A 159 -4.81 5.66 -0.64
C GLU A 159 -6.25 6.11 -0.86
N HIS A 160 -6.94 5.44 -1.78
CA HIS A 160 -8.38 5.59 -2.01
C HIS A 160 -8.99 4.31 -2.58
N GLU A 161 -10.14 3.91 -2.08
CA GLU A 161 -10.94 2.82 -2.66
C GLU A 161 -12.13 3.36 -3.42
N PHE A 162 -12.39 2.79 -4.60
CA PHE A 162 -13.47 3.23 -5.48
C PHE A 162 -14.01 2.08 -6.32
N SER A 163 -15.28 2.20 -6.72
CA SER A 163 -15.91 1.26 -7.64
C SER A 163 -16.10 1.90 -9.01
N THR A 164 -15.67 1.22 -10.07
CA THR A 164 -15.90 1.68 -11.45
C THR A 164 -17.38 1.58 -11.82
N TRP A 165 -17.85 2.50 -12.66
CA TRP A 165 -19.22 2.51 -13.16
C TRP A 165 -19.46 1.43 -14.23
N PRO A 166 -20.73 1.17 -14.61
CA PRO A 166 -21.03 0.44 -15.84
C PRO A 166 -20.32 1.09 -17.05
N ASN A 167 -19.83 0.27 -17.98
CA ASN A 167 -19.10 0.70 -19.19
C ASN A 167 -17.78 1.47 -18.96
N GLN A 168 -17.32 1.65 -17.73
CA GLN A 168 -16.05 2.33 -17.46
C GLN A 168 -14.87 1.40 -17.77
N GLY A 169 -14.15 1.70 -18.87
CA GLY A 169 -12.98 0.93 -19.32
C GLY A 169 -11.61 1.55 -18.99
N ASN A 170 -11.58 2.74 -18.40
CA ASN A 170 -10.34 3.43 -18.03
C ASN A 170 -10.51 4.32 -16.80
N ILE A 171 -9.38 4.69 -16.22
CA ILE A 171 -9.24 5.73 -15.21
C ILE A 171 -7.98 6.54 -15.49
N ASN A 172 -8.05 7.86 -15.34
CA ASN A 172 -6.89 8.74 -15.33
C ASN A 172 -6.53 9.04 -13.89
N MET A 173 -5.34 8.64 -13.46
CA MET A 173 -4.79 8.98 -12.16
C MET A 173 -3.93 10.21 -12.30
N HIS A 174 -4.21 11.23 -11.49
CA HIS A 174 -3.38 12.41 -11.31
C HIS A 174 -2.84 12.43 -9.88
N LEU A 175 -1.53 12.62 -9.74
CA LEU A 175 -0.83 12.74 -8.46
C LEU A 175 -0.09 14.08 -8.43
N GLY A 176 -0.32 14.90 -7.42
CA GLY A 176 0.45 16.14 -7.26
C GLY A 176 -0.28 17.26 -6.52
N ALA A 177 0.11 18.50 -6.80
CA ALA A 177 -0.35 19.68 -6.08
C ALA A 177 -1.76 20.12 -6.51
N TYR A 178 -2.63 20.41 -5.54
CA TYR A 178 -4.00 20.89 -5.79
C TYR A 178 -4.21 22.30 -5.25
N PHE A 179 -4.18 23.29 -6.15
CA PHE A 179 -4.52 24.70 -5.85
C PHE A 179 -3.88 25.19 -4.55
N ASP A 180 -2.59 24.93 -4.41
CA ASP A 180 -1.80 25.35 -3.26
C ASP A 180 -0.31 25.42 -3.64
N ARG A 181 0.45 26.28 -2.93
CA ARG A 181 1.90 26.24 -3.02
C ARG A 181 2.37 24.98 -2.31
N SER A 182 2.96 24.05 -3.06
CA SER A 182 3.24 22.71 -2.55
C SER A 182 4.60 22.22 -3.02
N SER A 183 5.24 21.40 -2.20
CA SER A 183 6.43 20.63 -2.59
C SER A 183 6.29 19.22 -2.03
N MET A 184 6.42 18.23 -2.91
CA MET A 184 6.28 16.83 -2.54
C MET A 184 7.19 15.94 -3.37
N ASP A 185 7.54 14.79 -2.81
CA ASP A 185 8.10 13.66 -3.54
C ASP A 185 7.06 12.56 -3.63
N ILE A 186 6.96 11.91 -4.79
CA ILE A 186 5.97 10.89 -5.11
C ILE A 186 6.71 9.67 -5.63
N ASP A 187 6.31 8.49 -5.15
CA ASP A 187 6.87 7.19 -5.55
C ASP A 187 5.81 6.07 -5.41
N GLY A 188 6.04 4.93 -6.06
CA GLY A 188 5.30 3.69 -5.89
C GLY A 188 3.80 3.85 -6.12
N ALA A 189 3.39 4.36 -7.29
CA ALA A 189 1.98 4.47 -7.64
C ALA A 189 1.33 3.07 -7.78
N PHE A 190 0.12 2.91 -7.27
CA PHE A 190 -0.61 1.65 -7.30
C PHE A 190 -2.03 1.85 -7.79
N LEU A 191 -2.49 0.93 -8.63
CA LEU A 191 -3.90 0.73 -8.94
C LEU A 191 -4.14 -0.77 -9.16
N GLY A 192 -4.97 -1.38 -8.32
CA GLY A 192 -5.27 -2.82 -8.40
C GLY A 192 -6.64 -3.15 -7.81
N LEU A 193 -7.09 -4.40 -7.94
CA LEU A 193 -8.30 -4.88 -7.27
C LEU A 193 -8.22 -4.55 -5.78
N ALA A 194 -9.28 -4.10 -5.12
CA ALA A 194 -9.12 -3.55 -3.76
C ALA A 194 -8.93 -4.59 -2.66
N ARG A 195 -9.68 -5.68 -2.76
CA ARG A 195 -9.90 -6.63 -1.66
C ARG A 195 -9.58 -8.06 -2.08
N THR A 196 -9.09 -8.84 -1.13
CA THR A 196 -8.87 -10.28 -1.24
C THR A 196 -9.39 -11.01 -0.01
N THR A 197 -9.67 -12.29 -0.16
CA THR A 197 -9.91 -13.21 0.94
C THR A 197 -8.68 -14.08 1.14
N LEU A 198 -8.07 -14.03 2.33
CA LEU A 198 -7.01 -14.97 2.70
C LEU A 198 -7.62 -16.24 3.26
N THR A 199 -7.18 -17.38 2.74
CA THR A 199 -7.44 -18.70 3.33
C THR A 199 -6.17 -19.22 3.98
N ILE A 200 -6.25 -19.54 5.26
CA ILE A 200 -5.14 -20.00 6.08
C ILE A 200 -5.41 -21.44 6.49
N SER A 201 -4.41 -22.30 6.28
CA SER A 201 -4.42 -23.67 6.75
C SER A 201 -3.13 -23.96 7.50
N VAL A 202 -3.23 -24.16 8.82
CA VAL A 202 -2.12 -24.65 9.65
C VAL A 202 -2.38 -26.12 9.94
N THR A 203 -1.39 -26.97 9.64
CA THR A 203 -1.51 -28.42 9.79
C THR A 203 -0.24 -29.01 10.39
N ARG A 204 -0.32 -30.27 10.82
CA ARG A 204 0.77 -31.03 11.47
C ARG A 204 1.15 -30.45 12.83
N GLY A 205 1.83 -31.26 13.64
CA GLY A 205 2.19 -30.91 15.02
C GLY A 205 0.99 -30.64 15.93
N GLY A 206 1.25 -30.38 17.21
CA GLY A 206 0.24 -29.79 18.09
C GLY A 206 0.18 -28.29 17.86
N ILE A 207 -1.03 -27.74 17.70
CA ILE A 207 -1.28 -26.32 17.50
C ILE A 207 -1.95 -25.77 18.76
N ALA A 208 -1.30 -24.80 19.41
CA ALA A 208 -1.84 -24.10 20.57
C ALA A 208 -2.54 -22.79 20.19
N ARG A 209 -2.03 -22.07 19.19
CA ARG A 209 -2.59 -20.77 18.78
C ARG A 209 -2.19 -20.43 17.35
N VAL A 210 -3.03 -19.68 16.63
CA VAL A 210 -2.71 -19.06 15.34
C VAL A 210 -3.07 -17.58 15.38
N ARG A 211 -2.17 -16.73 14.86
CA ARG A 211 -2.33 -15.28 14.76
C ARG A 211 -2.04 -14.83 13.34
N VAL A 212 -2.71 -13.77 12.90
CA VAL A 212 -2.53 -13.16 11.59
C VAL A 212 -2.31 -11.68 11.77
N LEU A 213 -1.21 -11.17 11.22
CA LEU A 213 -0.82 -9.77 11.32
C LEU A 213 -0.70 -9.16 9.92
N ASN A 214 -0.92 -7.86 9.80
CA ASN A 214 -0.55 -7.09 8.60
C ASN A 214 0.94 -6.70 8.64
N ASP A 215 1.41 -6.02 7.59
CA ASP A 215 2.79 -5.52 7.46
C ASP A 215 3.17 -4.50 8.55
N ALA A 216 2.20 -3.75 9.07
CA ALA A 216 2.39 -2.81 10.19
C ALA A 216 2.50 -3.51 11.56
N GLY A 217 2.23 -4.81 11.63
CA GLY A 217 2.23 -5.60 12.87
C GLY A 217 0.90 -5.56 13.64
N ASP A 218 -0.16 -5.01 13.06
CA ASP A 218 -1.50 -5.07 13.64
C ASP A 218 -2.06 -6.48 13.56
N GLU A 219 -2.63 -6.97 14.66
CA GLU A 219 -3.30 -8.27 14.71
C GLU A 219 -4.67 -8.19 14.04
N LEU A 220 -4.81 -8.87 12.90
CA LEU A 220 -6.05 -8.98 12.14
C LEU A 220 -6.94 -10.12 12.65
N TRP A 221 -6.32 -11.19 13.15
CA TRP A 221 -7.03 -12.32 13.72
C TRP A 221 -6.18 -13.12 14.70
N ASN A 222 -6.85 -13.76 15.66
CA ASN A 222 -6.27 -14.61 16.68
C ASN A 222 -7.25 -15.73 17.04
N SER A 223 -6.79 -16.97 16.97
CA SER A 223 -7.62 -18.14 17.30
C SER A 223 -7.95 -18.24 18.80
N GLY A 224 -7.24 -17.51 19.65
CA GLY A 224 -7.14 -17.81 21.08
C GLY A 224 -6.39 -19.12 21.33
N GLU A 225 -6.37 -19.54 22.60
CA GLU A 225 -5.83 -20.86 22.99
C GLU A 225 -6.74 -21.97 22.44
N LEU A 226 -6.14 -22.90 21.72
CA LEU A 226 -6.82 -24.05 21.12
C LEU A 226 -6.81 -25.24 22.07
N ALA A 227 -7.77 -26.16 21.88
CA ALA A 227 -7.83 -27.38 22.66
C ALA A 227 -6.55 -28.23 22.45
N GLY A 228 -6.09 -28.88 23.52
CA GLY A 228 -4.94 -29.79 23.45
C GLY A 228 -5.15 -30.90 22.42
N GLY A 229 -4.12 -31.15 21.60
CA GLY A 229 -4.19 -32.12 20.51
C GLY A 229 -4.78 -31.60 19.20
N THR A 230 -5.07 -30.30 19.09
CA THR A 230 -5.42 -29.68 17.80
C THR A 230 -4.26 -29.83 16.81
N THR A 231 -4.53 -30.39 15.63
CA THR A 231 -3.52 -30.62 14.58
C THR A 231 -3.85 -29.95 13.24
N VAL A 232 -5.03 -29.32 13.14
CA VAL A 232 -5.50 -28.61 11.96
C VAL A 232 -6.27 -27.37 12.39
N VAL A 233 -5.94 -26.22 11.80
CA VAL A 233 -6.70 -24.98 11.87
C VAL A 233 -6.92 -24.48 10.44
N ARG A 234 -8.17 -24.15 10.11
CA ARG A 234 -8.53 -23.51 8.85
C ARG A 234 -9.36 -22.28 9.13
N HIS A 235 -9.00 -21.17 8.50
CA HIS A 235 -9.71 -19.90 8.67
C HIS A 235 -9.66 -19.07 7.40
N GLU A 236 -10.76 -18.39 7.10
CA GLU A 236 -10.86 -17.43 6.01
C GLU A 236 -10.97 -16.02 6.61
N LEU A 237 -10.13 -15.10 6.14
CA LEU A 237 -10.22 -13.67 6.43
C LEU A 237 -10.64 -12.93 5.16
N PRO A 238 -11.90 -12.51 5.04
CA PRO A 238 -12.36 -11.71 3.92
C PRO A 238 -11.95 -10.24 4.03
N ASP A 239 -12.15 -9.49 2.95
CA ASP A 239 -12.09 -8.03 2.89
C ASP A 239 -10.72 -7.40 3.25
N LEU A 240 -9.64 -8.11 2.98
CA LEU A 240 -8.28 -7.65 3.25
C LEU A 240 -7.69 -6.85 2.06
N PRO A 241 -6.93 -5.77 2.29
CA PRO A 241 -6.29 -5.00 1.22
C PRO A 241 -5.30 -5.82 0.37
N THR A 242 -5.29 -5.61 -0.94
CA THR A 242 -4.42 -6.39 -1.85
C THR A 242 -3.01 -5.84 -2.03
N ASP A 243 -2.78 -4.60 -1.59
CA ASP A 243 -1.50 -3.89 -1.63
C ASP A 243 -0.66 -4.15 -0.36
N ALA A 244 -1.10 -5.08 0.50
CA ALA A 244 -0.47 -5.41 1.77
C ALA A 244 0.10 -6.84 1.80
N ARG A 245 1.00 -7.06 2.76
CA ARG A 245 1.52 -8.39 3.13
C ARG A 245 0.95 -8.81 4.47
N TYR A 246 0.89 -10.12 4.65
CA TYR A 246 0.29 -10.75 5.82
C TYR A 246 1.22 -11.78 6.42
N ARG A 247 1.32 -11.78 7.74
CA ARG A 247 2.12 -12.73 8.51
C ARG A 247 1.20 -13.66 9.28
N VAL A 248 1.28 -14.95 9.01
CA VAL A 248 0.63 -15.98 9.83
C VAL A 248 1.65 -16.54 10.81
N ILE A 249 1.31 -16.56 12.09
CA ILE A 249 2.15 -17.10 13.16
C ILE A 249 1.37 -18.22 13.84
N ALA A 250 1.92 -19.43 13.84
CA ALA A 250 1.37 -20.57 14.54
C ALA A 250 2.27 -20.96 15.72
N THR A 251 1.67 -21.09 16.90
CA THR A 251 2.34 -21.43 18.15
C THR A 251 2.04 -22.88 18.53
N GLN A 252 3.07 -23.66 18.86
CA GLN A 252 2.96 -25.02 19.41
C GLN A 252 2.74 -25.00 20.94
N PRO A 253 2.27 -26.10 21.56
CA PRO A 253 2.08 -26.19 23.02
C PRO A 253 3.32 -25.91 23.87
N ASP A 254 4.52 -26.16 23.33
CA ASP A 254 5.80 -25.84 23.97
C ASP A 254 6.22 -24.38 23.81
N ARG A 255 5.35 -23.55 23.18
CA ARG A 255 5.54 -22.14 22.84
C ARG A 255 6.50 -21.87 21.68
N THR A 256 6.94 -22.89 20.96
CA THR A 256 7.68 -22.70 19.70
C THR A 256 6.75 -22.06 18.67
N GLU A 257 7.24 -21.06 17.93
CA GLU A 257 6.47 -20.37 16.89
C GLU A 257 7.04 -20.67 15.50
N VAL A 258 6.16 -20.94 14.55
CA VAL A 258 6.46 -20.99 13.12
C VAL A 258 5.69 -19.85 12.46
N ALA A 259 6.34 -19.10 11.57
CA ALA A 259 5.72 -17.98 10.88
C ALA A 259 5.93 -18.07 9.37
N ALA A 260 4.93 -17.64 8.61
CA ALA A 260 5.00 -17.51 7.16
C ALA A 260 4.44 -16.16 6.73
N TRP A 261 5.10 -15.53 5.77
CA TRP A 261 4.64 -14.31 5.11
C TRP A 261 3.93 -14.65 3.80
N TYR A 262 2.91 -13.88 3.46
CA TYR A 262 2.24 -13.95 2.18
C TYR A 262 1.82 -12.55 1.68
N PRO A 263 2.17 -12.16 0.45
CA PRO A 263 3.17 -12.83 -0.39
C PRO A 263 4.58 -12.83 0.25
N GLU A 264 5.43 -13.75 -0.21
CA GLU A 264 6.86 -13.79 0.15
C GLU A 264 7.58 -12.55 -0.41
N GLU A 265 8.73 -12.17 0.16
CA GLU A 265 9.56 -11.08 -0.42
C GLU A 265 10.02 -11.47 -1.82
N GLN A 266 9.90 -10.52 -2.76
CA GLN A 266 10.43 -10.64 -4.11
C GLN A 266 11.85 -10.07 -4.18
#